data_AF-A0AAV0L282-F1
#
_entry.id   AF-A0AAV0L282-F1
#
_cell.length_a   1.000
_cell.length_b   1.000
_cell.length_c   1.000
_cell.angle_alpha   90.00
_cell.angle_beta   90.00
_cell.angle_gamma   90.00
#
_symmetry.space_group_name_H-M   'P 1'
#
loop_
_entity.id
_entity.type
_entity.pdbx_description
1 polymer ?
#
loop_
_entity_poly.entity_id
_entity_poly.type
_entity_poly.pdbx_seq_one_letter_code
_entity_poly.pdbx_strand_id
1 'polypeptide(L)'
;MWRPFFQQYHLIIVQDGDPAKTIKVPEGFDYELYNRNDINRILGPKASCISFKDSACRCFGYLVSKKKYVFTIDDDCFVSLFWFLLAHSAHLNSFVGISEFRSPSVTVLFRSEQIFRSDR
;
A
#
# COMPACT_ATOMS: atom_id res chain seq x y z
N MET A 1 2.07 16.08 -0.69
CA MET A 1 1.19 15.96 0.48
C MET A 1 0.89 14.52 0.96
N TRP A 2 1.70 13.49 0.66
CA TRP A 2 1.57 12.17 1.35
C TRP A 2 2.73 11.81 2.29
N ARG A 3 3.91 12.37 2.04
CA ARG A 3 5.14 12.05 2.78
C ARG A 3 5.01 12.15 4.31
N PRO A 4 4.43 13.20 4.91
CA PRO A 4 4.30 13.29 6.37
C PRO A 4 3.51 12.15 7.01
N PHE A 5 2.61 11.52 6.24
CA PHE A 5 1.78 10.42 6.73
C PHE A 5 2.48 9.08 6.56
N PHE A 6 3.18 8.88 5.43
CA PHE A 6 3.65 7.55 5.04
C PHE A 6 5.15 7.30 5.15
N GLN A 7 5.99 8.33 5.33
CA GLN A 7 7.45 8.18 5.37
C GLN A 7 7.98 7.29 6.50
N GLN A 8 7.19 7.09 7.57
CA GLN A 8 7.57 6.26 8.72
C GLN A 8 7.20 4.78 8.54
N TYR A 9 6.53 4.43 7.44
CA TYR A 9 6.06 3.07 7.17
C TYR A 9 6.80 2.46 5.99
N HIS A 10 6.86 1.13 5.99
CA HIS A 10 7.21 0.37 4.81
C HIS A 10 5.99 0.25 3.89
N LEU A 11 6.14 0.61 2.62
CA LEU A 11 5.06 0.57 1.64
C LEU A 11 5.21 -0.67 0.73
N ILE A 12 4.13 -1.44 0.58
CA ILE A 12 4.02 -2.42 -0.50
C ILE A 12 3.11 -1.83 -1.55
N ILE A 13 3.62 -1.70 -2.76
CA ILE A 13 2.88 -1.16 -3.89
C ILE A 13 2.62 -2.30 -4.85
N VAL A 14 1.34 -2.61 -5.08
CA VAL A 14 0.93 -3.52 -6.13
C VAL A 14 0.35 -2.72 -7.27
N GLN A 15 1.10 -2.65 -8.36
CA GLN A 15 0.66 -2.01 -9.60
C GLN A 15 -0.47 -2.84 -10.21
N ASP A 16 -1.60 -2.18 -10.41
CA ASP A 16 -2.71 -2.72 -11.18
C ASP A 16 -2.66 -2.23 -12.62
N GLY A 17 -3.33 -2.95 -13.52
CA GLY A 17 -3.42 -2.60 -14.94
C GLY A 17 -2.17 -2.95 -15.75
N ASP A 18 -1.78 -2.05 -16.66
CA ASP A 18 -0.73 -2.26 -17.64
C ASP A 18 0.67 -2.26 -16.98
N PRO A 19 1.41 -3.39 -16.97
CA PRO A 19 2.74 -3.49 -16.34
C PRO A 19 3.82 -2.71 -17.10
N ALA A 20 3.56 -2.26 -18.33
CA ALA A 20 4.49 -1.42 -19.08
C ALA A 20 4.45 0.05 -18.63
N LYS A 21 3.37 0.48 -17.94
CA LYS A 21 3.29 1.82 -17.37
C LYS A 21 4.23 1.94 -16.19
N THR A 22 5.07 2.98 -16.18
CA THR A 22 5.93 3.27 -15.05
C THR A 22 5.18 4.10 -14.01
N ILE A 23 5.04 3.58 -12.80
CA ILE A 23 4.58 4.34 -11.64
C ILE A 23 5.78 5.04 -11.01
N LYS A 24 5.67 6.34 -10.77
CA LYS A 24 6.70 7.13 -10.08
C LYS A 24 6.33 7.26 -8.61
N VAL A 25 7.19 6.74 -7.74
CA VAL A 25 7.13 6.97 -6.29
C VAL A 25 8.08 8.12 -5.97
N PRO A 26 7.63 9.20 -5.29
CA PRO A 26 8.51 10.27 -4.85
C PRO A 26 9.64 9.75 -3.95
N GLU A 27 10.76 10.48 -3.91
CA GLU A 27 11.89 10.09 -3.07
C GLU A 27 11.57 10.17 -1.57
N GLY A 28 12.26 9.33 -0.80
CA GLY A 28 12.18 9.33 0.67
C GLY A 28 11.14 8.39 1.28
N PHE A 29 10.57 7.48 0.48
CA PHE A 29 9.77 6.34 0.99
C PHE A 29 10.60 5.05 0.97
N ASP A 30 10.41 4.22 1.99
CA ASP A 30 10.82 2.81 1.99
C ASP A 30 9.71 1.98 1.34
N TYR A 31 9.96 1.38 0.18
CA TYR A 31 8.93 0.66 -0.55
C TYR A 31 9.44 -0.52 -1.38
N GLU A 32 8.54 -1.49 -1.58
CA GLU A 32 8.63 -2.51 -2.62
C GLU A 32 7.51 -2.29 -3.64
N LEU A 33 7.84 -2.34 -4.94
CA LEU A 33 6.87 -2.20 -6.02
C LEU A 33 6.82 -3.49 -6.84
N TYR A 34 5.61 -4.00 -7.03
CA TYR A 34 5.33 -5.24 -7.74
C TYR A 34 4.34 -4.99 -8.87
N ASN A 35 4.69 -5.38 -10.08
CA ASN A 35 3.75 -5.41 -11.22
C ASN A 35 3.37 -6.85 -11.59
N ARG A 36 2.59 -7.00 -12.67
CA ARG A 36 2.14 -8.31 -13.15
C ARG A 36 3.29 -9.28 -13.43
N ASN A 37 4.39 -8.80 -13.99
CA ASN A 37 5.53 -9.64 -14.33
C ASN A 37 6.22 -10.17 -13.08
N ASP A 38 6.32 -9.33 -12.03
CA ASP A 38 6.86 -9.76 -10.75
C ASP A 38 5.99 -10.82 -10.09
N ILE A 39 4.67 -10.62 -10.07
CA ILE A 39 3.73 -11.58 -9.47
C ILE A 39 3.77 -12.91 -10.23
N ASN A 40 3.79 -12.88 -11.57
CA ASN A 40 3.92 -14.09 -12.38
C ASN A 40 5.24 -14.82 -12.10
N ARG A 41 6.35 -14.07 -11.95
CA ARG A 41 7.67 -14.64 -11.65
C ARG A 41 7.73 -15.25 -10.26
N ILE A 42 7.12 -14.61 -9.26
CA ILE A 42 7.16 -15.03 -7.85
C ILE A 42 6.22 -16.21 -7.59
N LEU A 43 4.98 -16.17 -8.12
CA LEU A 43 3.99 -17.22 -7.89
C LEU A 43 4.04 -18.35 -8.93
N GLY A 44 4.66 -18.12 -10.08
CA GLY A 44 4.79 -19.09 -11.16
C GLY A 44 3.43 -19.64 -11.59
N PRO A 45 3.25 -20.98 -11.65
CA PRO A 45 1.98 -21.61 -12.02
C PRO A 45 0.79 -21.21 -11.13
N LYS A 46 1.04 -20.72 -9.90
CA LYS A 46 -0.01 -20.30 -8.97
C LYS A 46 -0.47 -18.86 -9.22
N ALA A 47 0.17 -18.10 -10.11
CA ALA A 47 -0.16 -16.70 -10.34
C ALA A 47 -1.63 -16.46 -10.77
N SER A 48 -2.29 -17.48 -11.32
CA SER A 48 -3.72 -17.44 -11.65
C SER A 48 -4.65 -17.27 -10.45
N CYS A 49 -4.19 -17.54 -9.21
CA CYS A 49 -5.01 -17.33 -8.01
C CYS A 49 -5.14 -15.85 -7.60
N ILE A 50 -4.28 -14.98 -8.15
CA ILE A 50 -4.38 -13.53 -7.96
C ILE A 50 -5.11 -12.97 -9.18
N SER A 51 -6.31 -12.43 -8.97
CA SER A 51 -7.00 -11.70 -10.04
C SER A 51 -6.34 -10.33 -10.23
N PHE A 52 -6.21 -9.94 -11.50
CA PHE A 52 -5.67 -8.65 -11.93
C PHE A 52 -6.76 -7.74 -12.49
N LYS A 53 -8.00 -8.08 -12.16
CA LYS A 53 -9.13 -7.19 -12.31
C LYS A 53 -9.42 -6.62 -10.95
N ASP A 54 -9.57 -5.31 -10.89
CA ASP A 54 -10.03 -4.57 -9.73
C ASP A 54 -9.11 -4.71 -8.50
N SER A 55 -9.68 -4.61 -7.30
CA SER A 55 -8.96 -4.57 -6.03
C SER A 55 -8.27 -5.89 -5.62
N ALA A 56 -8.44 -6.96 -6.42
CA ALA A 56 -7.94 -8.29 -6.08
C ALA A 56 -6.41 -8.42 -6.10
N CYS A 57 -5.69 -7.50 -6.77
CA CYS A 57 -4.23 -7.49 -6.75
C CYS A 57 -3.66 -7.32 -5.32
N ARG A 58 -4.43 -6.71 -4.40
CA ARG A 58 -4.07 -6.54 -2.98
C ARG A 58 -3.81 -7.87 -2.28
N CYS A 59 -4.44 -8.96 -2.73
CA CYS A 59 -4.18 -10.30 -2.19
C CYS A 59 -2.68 -10.65 -2.25
N PHE A 60 -1.98 -10.23 -3.31
CA PHE A 60 -0.54 -10.42 -3.38
C PHE A 60 0.20 -9.63 -2.31
N GLY A 61 -0.18 -8.37 -2.09
CA GLY A 61 0.39 -7.53 -1.05
C GLY A 61 0.25 -8.11 0.36
N TYR A 62 -0.90 -8.73 0.66
CA TYR A 62 -1.10 -9.45 1.92
C TYR A 62 -0.21 -10.69 2.04
N LEU A 63 0.06 -11.40 0.94
CA LEU A 63 0.94 -12.58 0.95
C LEU A 63 2.41 -12.23 1.20
N VAL A 64 2.89 -11.09 0.69
CA VAL A 64 4.31 -10.71 0.79
C VAL A 64 4.62 -9.82 1.99
N SER A 65 3.60 -9.23 2.64
CA SER A 65 3.79 -8.47 3.87
C SER A 65 4.32 -9.35 5.00
N LYS A 66 5.39 -8.88 5.64
CA LYS A 66 5.99 -9.50 6.83
C LYS A 66 5.56 -8.85 8.15
N LYS A 67 4.71 -7.81 8.05
CA LYS A 67 4.33 -6.97 9.19
C LYS A 67 3.03 -7.47 9.81
N LYS A 68 2.88 -7.26 11.12
CA LYS A 68 1.72 -7.72 11.90
C LYS A 68 0.42 -7.05 11.45
N TYR A 69 0.50 -5.79 11.04
CA TYR A 69 -0.65 -5.01 10.59
C TYR A 69 -0.44 -4.49 9.17
N VAL A 70 -1.51 -4.47 8.38
CA VAL A 70 -1.51 -3.96 7.02
C VAL A 70 -2.65 -2.95 6.85
N PHE A 71 -2.32 -1.72 6.46
CA PHE A 71 -3.30 -0.74 6.02
C PHE A 71 -3.40 -0.74 4.51
N THR A 72 -4.61 -0.80 3.97
CA THR A 72 -4.80 -0.71 2.52
C THR A 72 -5.30 0.66 2.11
N ILE A 73 -4.64 1.25 1.13
CA ILE A 73 -5.01 2.54 0.55
C ILE A 73 -5.21 2.34 -0.96
N ASP A 74 -6.31 2.88 -1.49
CA ASP A 74 -6.57 2.88 -2.94
C ASP A 74 -5.94 4.12 -3.60
N ASP A 75 -5.71 4.08 -4.91
CA ASP A 75 -5.05 5.20 -5.61
C ASP A 75 -5.94 6.41 -5.86
N ASP A 76 -7.26 6.26 -5.71
CA ASP A 76 -8.24 7.33 -5.68
C ASP A 76 -8.54 7.85 -4.26
N CYS A 77 -7.86 7.32 -3.24
CA CYS A 77 -7.91 7.92 -1.91
C CYS A 77 -7.15 9.25 -1.94
N PHE A 78 -7.80 10.31 -1.45
CA PHE A 78 -7.17 11.61 -1.23
C PHE A 78 -6.98 11.83 0.27
N VAL A 79 -5.84 12.40 0.67
CA VAL A 79 -5.70 12.92 2.03
C VAL A 79 -6.64 14.11 2.18
N SER A 80 -7.78 13.93 2.82
CA SER A 80 -8.59 15.05 3.30
C SER A 80 -8.24 15.31 4.77
N LEU A 81 -7.59 16.44 5.02
CA LEU A 81 -7.24 17.00 6.33
C LEU A 81 -6.47 16.05 7.29
N PHE A 82 -5.30 16.51 7.77
CA PHE A 82 -4.42 15.80 8.72
C PHE A 82 -5.15 15.12 9.91
N TRP A 83 -6.26 15.71 10.36
CA TRP A 83 -7.08 15.21 11.46
C TRP A 83 -7.85 13.93 11.17
N PHE A 84 -8.21 13.62 9.92
CA PHE A 84 -9.02 12.44 9.62
C PHE A 84 -8.20 11.15 9.72
N LEU A 85 -6.97 11.15 9.18
CA LEU A 85 -6.02 10.04 9.32
C LEU A 85 -5.60 9.82 10.78
N LEU A 86 -5.36 10.91 11.52
CA LEU A 86 -5.07 10.83 12.95
C LEU A 86 -6.26 10.30 13.77
N ALA A 87 -7.48 10.74 13.48
CA ALA A 87 -8.68 10.26 14.15
C ALA A 87 -8.94 8.78 13.86
N HIS A 88 -8.78 8.34 12.60
CA HIS A 88 -8.92 6.93 12.23
C HIS A 88 -7.84 6.08 12.91
N SER A 89 -6.60 6.59 12.99
CA SER A 89 -5.50 5.93 13.68
C SER A 89 -5.73 5.83 15.19
N ALA A 90 -6.17 6.92 15.83
CA ALA A 90 -6.49 6.97 17.25
C ALA A 90 -7.67 6.06 17.61
N HIS A 91 -8.69 6.00 16.75
CA HIS A 91 -9.84 5.12 16.94
C HIS A 91 -9.44 3.65 16.82
N LEU A 92 -8.64 3.30 15.83
CA LEU A 92 -8.09 1.95 15.69
C LEU A 92 -7.19 1.58 16.87
N ASN A 93 -6.42 2.52 17.43
CA ASN A 93 -5.64 2.27 18.64
C ASN A 93 -6.52 1.92 19.83
N SER A 94 -7.67 2.59 19.96
CA SER A 94 -8.61 2.34 21.05
C SER A 94 -9.29 0.96 20.94
N PHE A 95 -9.47 0.44 19.72
CA PHE A 95 -10.12 -0.86 19.48
C PHE A 95 -9.14 -2.04 19.40
N VAL A 96 -7.96 -1.83 18.82
CA VAL A 96 -6.99 -2.90 18.49
C VAL A 96 -5.78 -2.89 19.42
N GLY A 97 -5.66 -1.88 20.30
CA GLY A 97 -4.56 -1.77 21.26
C GLY A 97 -3.20 -1.56 20.61
N ILE A 98 -3.16 -1.02 19.39
CA ILE A 98 -1.90 -0.66 18.70
C ILE A 98 -1.39 0.61 19.39
N SER A 99 -0.60 0.48 20.45
CA SER A 99 -0.21 1.63 21.27
C SER A 99 0.63 2.67 20.51
N GLU A 100 1.16 2.36 19.33
CA GLU A 100 1.76 3.37 18.44
C GLU A 100 1.53 3.00 16.98
N PHE A 101 0.77 3.82 16.25
CA PHE A 101 0.69 3.75 14.79
C PHE A 101 2.06 3.92 14.14
N ARG A 102 3.08 4.41 14.85
CA ARG A 102 4.47 4.51 14.35
C ARG A 102 5.26 3.21 14.46
N SER A 103 4.61 2.10 14.80
CA SER A 103 5.29 0.83 15.01
C SER A 103 5.90 0.30 13.70
N PRO A 104 7.14 -0.24 13.73
CA PRO A 104 7.73 -0.96 12.60
C PRO A 104 6.95 -2.24 12.24
N SER A 105 5.88 -2.57 12.97
CA SER A 105 4.99 -3.71 12.77
C SER A 105 3.87 -3.44 11.76
N VAL A 106 3.85 -2.28 11.10
CA VAL A 106 2.81 -1.87 10.14
C VAL A 106 3.39 -1.74 8.73
N THR A 107 2.69 -2.30 7.74
CA THR A 107 2.92 -2.03 6.31
C THR A 107 1.71 -1.32 5.72
N VAL A 108 1.94 -0.40 4.78
CA VAL A 108 0.87 0.21 3.99
C VAL A 108 0.88 -0.42 2.60
N LEU A 109 -0.24 -1.02 2.22
CA LEU A 109 -0.46 -1.66 0.93
C LEU A 109 -1.23 -0.71 0.01
N PHE A 110 -0.59 -0.28 -1.07
CA PHE A 110 -1.20 0.50 -2.13
C PHE A 110 -1.58 -0.40 -3.29
N ARG A 111 -2.80 -0.24 -3.77
CA ARG A 111 -3.16 -0.58 -5.16
C ARG A 111 -2.99 0.68 -5.99
N SER A 112 -2.39 0.57 -7.18
CA SER A 112 -2.29 1.78 -7.99
C SER A 112 -2.03 1.58 -9.47
N GLU A 113 -2.67 2.40 -10.30
CA GLU A 113 -2.15 2.77 -11.61
C GLU A 113 -1.31 4.06 -11.57
N GLN A 114 -1.52 4.91 -10.56
CA GLN A 114 -0.76 6.14 -10.26
C GLN A 114 -0.78 6.48 -8.78
N ILE A 115 0.38 6.55 -8.13
CA ILE A 115 0.45 6.80 -6.68
C ILE A 115 0.64 8.29 -6.44
N PHE A 116 0.03 8.79 -5.36
CA PHE A 116 0.21 10.17 -4.89
C PHE A 116 -0.16 11.21 -5.94
N ARG A 117 -1.30 11.04 -6.62
CA ARG A 117 -1.79 11.98 -7.65
C ARG A 117 -1.85 13.43 -7.17
N SER A 118 -2.11 13.66 -5.88
CA SER A 118 -2.18 14.98 -5.24
C SER A 118 -0.81 15.59 -4.87
N ASP A 119 0.30 14.92 -5.16
CA ASP A 119 1.66 15.43 -4.91
C ASP A 119 2.28 16.08 -6.16
N ARG A 120 1.48 16.22 -7.22
CA ARG A 120 1.79 17.03 -8.41
C ARG A 120 1.27 18.44 -8.28
#